data_AF-A0A1E1LX27-F1
#
_entry.id   AF-A0A1E1LX27-F1
#
_cell.length_a   1.000
_cell.length_b   1.000
_cell.length_c   1.000
_cell.angle_alpha   90.00
_cell.angle_beta   90.00
_cell.angle_gamma   90.00
#
_symmetry.space_group_name_H-M   'P 1'
#
loop_
_entity.id
_entity.type
_entity.pdbx_description
1 polymer ?
#
loop_
_entity_poly.entity_id
_entity_poly.type
_entity_poly.pdbx_seq_one_letter_code
_entity_poly.pdbx_strand_id
1 'polypeptide(L)'
;MKHLFILLACIAATQAASHVVCHGFFGASIGDVEWAVVHRRKELALGEKGFWGGRRMICNGKEVLSLCRSDPYEDQHSTFLKQRTSVGCMASGSKNWYTCDRTC
;
A
#
# COMPACT_ATOMS: atom_id res chain seq x y z
N MET A 1 -24.58 44.63 -9.59
CA MET A 1 -23.60 43.99 -8.67
C MET A 1 -24.37 43.21 -7.60
N LYS A 2 -24.28 41.88 -7.60
CA LYS A 2 -24.54 41.06 -6.40
C LYS A 2 -23.89 39.69 -6.62
N HIS A 3 -22.66 39.58 -6.13
CA HIS A 3 -21.86 38.38 -6.19
C HIS A 3 -22.49 37.32 -5.28
N LEU A 4 -23.04 36.25 -5.86
CA LEU A 4 -23.25 35.02 -5.10
C LEU A 4 -21.95 34.23 -5.11
N PHE A 5 -21.12 34.49 -4.10
CA PHE A 5 -20.07 33.58 -3.67
C PHE A 5 -20.74 32.37 -3.02
N ILE A 6 -21.01 31.32 -3.78
CA ILE A 6 -21.32 30.01 -3.22
C ILE A 6 -19.97 29.31 -3.03
N LEU A 7 -19.48 29.40 -1.80
CA LEU A 7 -18.30 28.71 -1.30
C LEU A 7 -18.44 27.22 -1.58
N LEU A 8 -17.47 26.67 -2.33
CA LEU A 8 -17.24 25.24 -2.44
C LEU A 8 -16.95 24.69 -1.03
N ALA A 9 -17.96 24.15 -0.36
CA ALA A 9 -17.77 23.25 0.76
C ALA A 9 -17.24 21.92 0.18
N CYS A 10 -15.93 21.89 -0.13
CA CYS A 10 -15.21 20.64 -0.26
C CYS A 10 -15.18 20.02 1.14
N ILE A 11 -16.21 19.23 1.46
CA ILE A 11 -16.16 18.30 2.58
C ILE A 11 -15.03 17.34 2.20
N ALA A 12 -13.83 17.62 2.69
CA ALA A 12 -12.74 16.67 2.65
C ALA A 12 -13.18 15.51 3.53
N ALA A 13 -13.87 14.53 2.93
CA ALA A 13 -13.95 13.22 3.50
C ALA A 13 -12.49 12.79 3.68
N THR A 14 -11.98 12.85 4.91
CA THR A 14 -10.73 12.22 5.30
C THR A 14 -10.96 10.73 5.17
N GLN A 15 -10.93 10.23 3.93
CA GLN A 15 -10.78 8.82 3.66
C GLN A 15 -9.46 8.45 4.34
N ALA A 16 -9.53 7.66 5.41
CA ALA A 16 -8.38 7.32 6.22
C ALA A 16 -7.37 6.62 5.31
N ALA A 17 -6.32 7.37 4.92
CA ALA A 17 -5.29 6.83 4.08
C ALA A 17 -4.63 5.66 4.82
N SER A 18 -4.50 4.52 4.15
CA SER A 18 -3.88 3.34 4.74
C SER A 18 -2.41 3.27 4.39
N HIS A 19 -1.60 2.99 5.40
CA HIS A 19 -0.20 2.66 5.23
C HIS A 19 -0.08 1.16 4.95
N VAL A 20 0.38 0.81 3.76
CA VAL A 20 0.47 -0.58 3.29
C VAL A 20 1.94 -0.99 3.25
N VAL A 21 2.22 -2.20 3.70
CA VAL A 21 3.57 -2.79 3.69
C VAL A 21 3.55 -4.06 2.84
N CYS A 22 4.38 -4.08 1.80
CA CYS A 22 4.57 -5.21 0.91
C CYS A 22 5.92 -5.89 1.15
N HIS A 23 5.92 -7.22 1.20
CA HIS A 23 7.07 -8.05 1.52
C HIS A 23 7.13 -9.30 0.64
N GLY A 24 8.35 -9.77 0.35
CA GLY A 24 8.62 -10.97 -0.42
C GLY A 24 8.85 -12.19 0.48
N PHE A 25 8.16 -13.29 0.18
CA PHE A 25 8.27 -14.57 0.88
C PHE A 25 8.96 -15.63 0.01
N PHE A 26 9.42 -16.70 0.67
CA PHE A 26 10.00 -17.89 0.02
C PHE A 26 11.16 -17.57 -0.93
N GLY A 27 11.98 -16.57 -0.59
CA GLY A 27 13.14 -16.16 -1.40
C GLY A 27 12.86 -15.05 -2.42
N ALA A 28 11.65 -14.48 -2.46
CA ALA A 28 11.40 -13.26 -3.23
C ALA A 28 12.29 -12.11 -2.73
N SER A 29 12.94 -11.44 -3.68
CA SER A 29 13.73 -10.24 -3.43
C SER A 29 12.84 -9.00 -3.30
N ILE A 30 13.38 -7.90 -2.80
CA ILE A 30 12.66 -6.62 -2.81
C ILE A 30 12.38 -6.11 -4.23
N GLY A 31 13.22 -6.46 -5.22
CA GLY A 31 12.96 -6.13 -6.62
C GLY A 31 11.74 -6.87 -7.16
N ASP A 32 11.49 -8.10 -6.69
CA ASP A 32 10.28 -8.85 -7.00
C ASP A 32 9.03 -8.18 -6.40
N VAL A 33 9.15 -7.62 -5.19
CA VAL A 33 8.07 -6.84 -4.54
C VAL A 33 7.76 -5.58 -5.35
N GLU A 34 8.77 -4.80 -5.71
CA GLU A 34 8.61 -3.59 -6.53
C GLU A 34 7.97 -3.91 -7.88
N TRP A 35 8.43 -4.98 -8.54
CA TRP A 35 7.85 -5.44 -9.78
C TRP A 35 6.37 -5.86 -9.60
N ALA A 36 6.06 -6.65 -8.57
CA ALA A 36 4.71 -7.15 -8.31
C ALA A 36 3.73 -6.01 -8.00
N VAL A 37 4.13 -5.02 -7.21
CA VAL A 37 3.29 -3.85 -6.91
C VAL A 37 2.94 -3.05 -8.17
N VAL A 38 3.77 -3.08 -9.20
CA VAL A 38 3.47 -2.42 -10.48
C VAL A 38 2.65 -3.31 -11.41
N HIS A 39 2.97 -4.61 -11.52
CA HIS A 39 2.44 -5.49 -12.58
C HIS A 39 1.33 -6.44 -12.11
N ARG A 40 1.19 -6.63 -10.80
CA ARG A 40 0.21 -7.53 -10.15
C ARG A 40 -0.75 -6.76 -9.25
N ARG A 41 -0.98 -5.47 -9.56
CA ARG A 41 -1.81 -4.55 -8.76
C ARG A 41 -3.15 -5.14 -8.36
N LYS A 42 -3.87 -5.77 -9.29
CA LYS A 42 -5.19 -6.34 -9.00
C LYS A 42 -5.13 -7.45 -7.94
N GLU A 43 -4.16 -8.35 -8.04
CA GLU A 43 -3.98 -9.47 -7.10
C GLU A 43 -3.57 -8.97 -5.71
N LEU A 44 -2.83 -7.86 -5.65
CA LEU A 44 -2.45 -7.19 -4.41
C LEU A 44 -3.48 -6.13 -3.95
N ALA A 45 -4.67 -6.09 -4.55
CA ALA A 45 -5.69 -5.07 -4.30
C ALA A 45 -5.21 -3.60 -4.47
N LEU A 46 -4.11 -3.34 -5.17
CA LEU A 46 -3.54 -2.00 -5.44
C LEU A 46 -4.07 -1.36 -6.75
N GLY A 47 -5.16 -1.89 -7.31
CA GLY A 47 -5.64 -1.55 -8.65
C GLY A 47 -6.56 -0.32 -8.72
N GLU A 48 -7.70 -0.36 -8.02
CA GLU A 48 -8.82 0.55 -8.28
C GLU A 48 -8.68 1.94 -7.66
N LYS A 49 -8.10 2.02 -6.47
CA LYS A 49 -8.05 3.25 -5.65
C LYS A 49 -6.68 3.93 -5.63
N GLY A 50 -5.75 3.41 -6.44
CA GLY A 50 -4.38 3.90 -6.55
C GLY A 50 -3.57 3.77 -5.27
N PHE A 51 -2.26 3.92 -5.39
CA PHE A 51 -1.34 4.01 -4.27
C PHE A 51 -0.25 5.04 -4.61
N TRP A 52 0.39 5.62 -3.59
CA TRP A 52 1.47 6.57 -3.77
C TRP A 52 2.58 6.36 -2.75
N GLY A 53 3.66 7.13 -2.93
CA GLY A 53 4.74 7.19 -1.97
C GLY A 53 5.50 5.87 -1.82
N GLY A 54 5.56 5.03 -2.85
CA GLY A 54 6.30 3.77 -2.76
C GLY A 54 7.76 3.99 -2.38
N ARG A 55 8.17 3.44 -1.23
CA ARG A 55 9.53 3.58 -0.70
C ARG A 55 10.03 2.28 -0.10
N ARG A 56 11.18 1.83 -0.58
CA ARG A 56 11.95 0.74 0.04
C ARG A 56 12.46 1.19 1.40
N MET A 57 12.24 0.37 2.43
CA MET A 57 12.72 0.66 3.78
C MET A 57 12.85 -0.63 4.59
N ILE A 58 13.44 -0.51 5.79
CA ILE A 58 13.54 -1.61 6.75
C ILE A 58 12.51 -1.37 7.84
N CYS A 59 11.62 -2.36 8.05
CA CYS A 59 10.59 -2.35 9.09
C CYS A 59 10.69 -3.65 9.89
N ASN A 60 10.80 -3.55 11.22
CA ASN A 60 11.06 -4.70 12.11
C ASN A 60 12.21 -5.61 11.62
N GLY A 61 13.29 -5.02 11.08
CA GLY A 61 14.45 -5.76 10.56
C GLY A 61 14.23 -6.48 9.22
N LYS A 62 13.09 -6.27 8.55
CA LYS A 62 12.81 -6.80 7.23
C LYS A 62 12.78 -5.70 6.19
N GLU A 63 13.37 -6.00 5.05
CA GLU A 63 13.28 -5.15 3.87
C GLU A 63 11.90 -5.30 3.23
N VAL A 64 11.24 -4.15 3.06
CA VAL A 64 9.85 -4.06 2.60
C VAL A 64 9.67 -2.85 1.68
N LEU A 65 8.58 -2.88 0.92
CA LEU A 65 8.10 -1.73 0.17
C LEU A 65 6.90 -1.13 0.90
N SER A 66 7.07 0.10 1.39
CA SER A 66 6.01 0.87 2.05
C SER A 66 5.28 1.74 1.03
N LEU A 67 3.95 1.70 1.06
CA LEU A 67 3.04 2.45 0.19
C LEU A 67 1.97 3.16 1.01
N CYS A 68 1.36 4.19 0.43
CA CYS A 68 0.14 4.79 0.94
C CYS A 68 -1.02 4.54 -0.01
N ARG A 69 -2.21 4.36 0.54
CA ARG A 69 -3.45 4.07 -0.19
C ARG A 69 -4.55 5.02 0.27
N SER A 70 -5.48 5.36 -0.62
CA SER A 70 -6.53 6.35 -0.34
C SER A 70 -7.71 5.79 0.46
N ASP A 71 -7.80 4.46 0.57
CA ASP A 71 -8.84 3.69 1.22
C ASP A 71 -8.25 2.66 2.22
N PRO A 72 -9.05 2.15 3.15
CA PRO A 72 -8.70 1.05 4.04
C PRO A 72 -8.07 -0.16 3.31
N TYR A 73 -7.01 -0.73 3.89
CA TYR A 73 -6.40 -1.98 3.42
C TYR A 73 -6.68 -3.09 4.45
N GLU A 74 -7.86 -3.70 4.35
CA GLU A 74 -8.43 -4.52 5.43
C GLU A 74 -7.78 -5.91 5.59
N ASP A 75 -7.45 -6.56 4.47
CA ASP A 75 -6.97 -7.94 4.45
C ASP A 75 -5.54 -8.07 3.90
N GLN A 76 -4.92 -9.22 4.15
CA GLN A 76 -3.69 -9.59 3.45
C GLN A 76 -4.02 -10.02 2.02
N HIS A 77 -3.32 -9.43 1.04
CA HIS A 77 -3.40 -9.87 -0.35
C HIS A 77 -2.03 -10.32 -0.84
N SER A 78 -1.99 -11.38 -1.66
CA SER A 78 -0.75 -11.94 -2.16
C SER A 78 -0.83 -12.33 -3.63
N THR A 79 0.33 -12.37 -4.26
CA THR A 79 0.52 -12.89 -5.62
C THR A 79 1.68 -13.87 -5.64
N PHE A 80 1.56 -14.90 -6.47
CA PHE A 80 2.63 -15.86 -6.70
C PHE A 80 3.44 -15.44 -7.93
N LEU A 81 4.76 -15.53 -7.80
CA LEU A 81 5.69 -15.29 -8.90
C LEU A 81 6.21 -16.64 -9.42
N LYS A 82 7.31 -16.61 -10.19
CA LYS A 82 7.96 -17.83 -10.66
C LYS A 82 8.61 -18.58 -9.50
N GLN A 83 8.75 -19.91 -9.62
CA GLN A 83 9.56 -20.74 -8.71
C GLN A 83 9.11 -20.73 -7.24
N ARG A 84 7.79 -20.68 -6.98
CA ARG A 84 7.18 -20.72 -5.63
C ARG A 84 7.47 -19.51 -4.74
N THR A 85 8.06 -18.44 -5.28
CA THR A 85 8.18 -17.19 -4.53
C THR A 85 6.85 -16.43 -4.55
N SER A 86 6.60 -15.61 -3.54
CA SER A 86 5.35 -14.85 -3.45
C SER A 86 5.57 -13.48 -2.84
N VAL A 87 4.73 -12.52 -3.21
CA VAL A 87 4.70 -11.19 -2.60
C VAL A 87 3.37 -11.04 -1.88
N GLY A 88 3.40 -10.55 -0.65
CA GLY A 88 2.21 -10.22 0.11
C GLY A 88 2.23 -8.76 0.56
N CYS A 89 1.05 -8.16 0.63
CA CYS A 89 0.83 -6.79 1.10
C CYS A 89 -0.29 -6.80 2.15
N MET A 90 -0.12 -6.03 3.21
CA MET A 90 -1.11 -5.83 4.28
C MET A 90 -0.92 -4.44 4.91
N ALA A 91 -1.89 -3.96 5.66
CA ALA A 91 -1.75 -2.73 6.43
C ALA A 91 -0.59 -2.83 7.45
N SER A 92 0.15 -1.73 7.58
CA SER A 92 1.22 -1.56 8.57
C SER A 92 0.66 -1.77 9.97
N GLY A 93 1.30 -2.61 10.79
CA GLY A 93 0.85 -2.89 12.15
C GLY A 93 -0.32 -3.86 12.29
N SER A 94 -0.80 -4.46 11.20
CA SER A 94 -1.72 -5.60 11.27
C SER A 94 -1.11 -6.77 12.05
N LYS A 95 -1.96 -7.61 12.66
CA LYS A 95 -1.51 -8.77 13.44
C LYS A 95 -0.59 -9.67 12.62
N ASN A 96 0.59 -9.98 13.15
CA ASN A 96 1.64 -10.77 12.49
C ASN A 96 2.20 -10.15 11.19
N TRP A 97 2.03 -8.83 11.00
CA TRP A 97 2.59 -8.10 9.88
C TRP A 97 3.67 -7.10 10.33
N TYR A 98 4.36 -6.52 9.35
CA TYR A 98 5.39 -5.53 9.59
C TYR A 98 4.79 -4.16 9.93
N THR A 99 5.42 -3.47 10.87
CA THR A 99 5.08 -2.10 11.26
C THR A 99 6.19 -1.17 10.78
N CYS A 100 5.84 -0.26 9.89
CA CYS A 100 6.72 0.79 9.43
C CYS A 100 6.37 2.11 10.13
N ASP A 101 7.37 2.81 10.69
CA ASP A 101 7.17 4.14 11.27
C ASP A 101 7.17 5.19 10.16
N ARG A 102 6.00 5.37 9.54
CA ARG A 102 5.79 6.35 8.47
C ARG A 102 4.31 6.72 8.39
N THR A 103 4.05 7.98 8.14
CA THR A 103 2.71 8.49 7.87
C THR A 103 2.39 8.53 6.37
N CYS A 104 1.12 8.27 6.08
CA CYS A 104 0.43 8.73 4.89
C CYS A 104 -0.26 10.07 5.24
#